data_AF-A0A2T4DLR9-F1
#
_entry.id   AF-A0A2T4DLR9-F1
#
_cell.length_a   1.000
_cell.length_b   1.000
_cell.length_c   1.000
_cell.angle_alpha   90.00
_cell.angle_beta   90.00
_cell.angle_gamma   90.00
#
_symmetry.space_group_name_H-M   'P 1'
#
loop_
_entity.id
_entity.type
_entity.pdbx_description
1 polymer ?
#
loop_
_entity_poly.entity_id
_entity_poly.type
_entity_poly.pdbx_seq_one_letter_code
_entity_poly.pdbx_strand_id
1 'polypeptide(L)'
;MKPQLSKNERIVEGDINRSEGRKKWLAEDVDAHTQMLLEKDARYFLHQALSTPCLDVLTEARGPYIINQNGKTYFDFHGNNVHQLGFAHPKLVEALKKQLDSLTFSTRRYTNEPAIDFAEKLTSLTPGLDKILMTPNGSSAVGIALKLARAVTGKYKVLSFWDSFHGASLD
;
A
#
# COMPACT_ATOMS: atom_id res chain seq x y z
N MET A 1 -9.24 -27.99 -27.95
CA MET A 1 -9.78 -26.76 -27.30
C MET A 1 -9.78 -27.00 -25.80
N LYS A 2 -9.08 -26.18 -24.99
CA LYS A 2 -9.23 -26.26 -23.54
C LYS A 2 -10.68 -25.90 -23.18
N PRO A 3 -11.36 -26.65 -22.30
CA PRO A 3 -12.74 -26.37 -21.93
C PRO A 3 -12.83 -24.94 -21.36
N GLN A 4 -13.78 -24.18 -21.87
CA GLN A 4 -14.00 -22.80 -21.48
C GLN A 4 -14.72 -22.81 -20.14
N LEU A 5 -13.95 -22.64 -19.05
CA LEU A 5 -14.48 -22.54 -17.69
C LEU A 5 -15.63 -21.51 -17.68
N SER A 6 -16.76 -21.91 -17.10
CA SER A 6 -17.94 -21.07 -16.95
C SER A 6 -17.59 -19.81 -16.18
N LYS A 7 -18.40 -18.75 -16.33
CA LYS A 7 -18.11 -17.43 -15.74
C LYS A 7 -17.95 -17.47 -14.20
N ASN A 8 -18.51 -18.49 -13.54
CA ASN A 8 -18.42 -18.74 -12.10
C ASN A 8 -17.21 -19.61 -11.69
N GLU A 9 -16.52 -20.25 -12.63
CA GLU A 9 -15.33 -21.07 -12.38
C GLU A 9 -14.02 -20.31 -12.58
N ARG A 10 -14.10 -19.03 -12.98
CA ARG A 10 -12.94 -18.14 -13.06
C ARG A 10 -12.78 -17.39 -11.74
N ILE A 11 -12.51 -18.12 -10.67
CA ILE A 11 -11.97 -17.51 -9.46
C ILE A 11 -10.56 -17.07 -9.82
N VAL A 12 -10.33 -15.76 -9.85
CA VAL A 12 -9.01 -15.18 -10.09
C VAL A 12 -8.40 -14.73 -8.76
N GLU A 13 -7.09 -14.54 -8.77
CA GLU A 13 -6.38 -14.01 -7.61
C GLU A 13 -6.97 -12.66 -7.19
N GLY A 14 -7.36 -12.56 -5.92
CA GLY A 14 -8.00 -11.37 -5.36
C GLY A 14 -9.53 -11.44 -5.18
N ASP A 15 -10.23 -12.41 -5.78
CA ASP A 15 -11.67 -12.51 -5.55
C ASP A 15 -12.02 -12.62 -4.06
N ILE A 16 -13.12 -11.97 -3.66
CA ILE A 16 -13.61 -12.02 -2.29
C ILE A 16 -13.90 -13.48 -1.93
N ASN A 17 -13.18 -14.02 -0.95
CA ASN A 17 -13.39 -15.37 -0.49
C ASN A 17 -14.75 -15.49 0.22
N ARG A 18 -15.77 -15.95 -0.50
CA ARG A 18 -17.13 -16.19 0.01
C ARG A 18 -17.41 -17.66 0.33
N SER A 19 -16.37 -18.48 0.46
CA SER A 19 -16.51 -19.91 0.73
C SER A 19 -17.20 -20.18 2.07
N GLU A 20 -17.80 -21.36 2.20
CA GLU A 20 -18.34 -21.83 3.49
C GLU A 20 -17.27 -21.87 4.58
N GLY A 21 -16.01 -22.18 4.21
CA GLY A 21 -14.88 -22.10 5.13
C GLY A 21 -14.67 -20.69 5.69
N ARG A 22 -14.81 -19.65 4.85
CA ARG A 22 -14.73 -18.26 5.33
C ARG A 22 -15.88 -17.91 6.25
N LYS A 23 -17.11 -18.34 5.93
CA LYS A 23 -18.28 -18.08 6.78
C LYS A 23 -18.14 -18.74 8.14
N LYS A 24 -17.67 -19.98 8.18
CA LYS A 24 -17.41 -20.72 9.41
C LYS A 24 -16.33 -20.02 10.26
N TRP A 25 -15.23 -19.62 9.64
CA TRP A 25 -14.18 -18.85 10.31
C TRP A 25 -14.72 -17.55 10.93
N LEU A 26 -15.54 -16.78 10.21
CA LEU A 26 -16.17 -15.58 10.76
C LEU A 26 -17.10 -15.87 11.95
N ALA A 27 -17.79 -17.02 11.95
CA ALA A 27 -18.71 -17.38 13.02
C ALA A 27 -18.00 -17.92 14.28
N GLU A 28 -16.86 -18.59 14.12
CA GLU A 28 -16.17 -19.30 15.19
C GLU A 28 -14.95 -18.55 15.74
N ASP A 29 -14.17 -17.90 14.88
CA ASP A 29 -12.88 -17.29 15.23
C ASP A 29 -12.96 -15.77 15.47
N VAL A 30 -14.09 -15.15 15.17
CA VAL A 30 -14.28 -13.69 15.26
C VAL A 30 -15.37 -13.38 16.27
N ASP A 31 -15.01 -12.73 17.38
CA ASP A 31 -15.94 -12.40 18.46
C ASP A 31 -16.93 -11.27 18.07
N ALA A 32 -17.98 -11.12 18.88
CA ALA A 32 -19.06 -10.17 18.62
C ALA A 32 -18.62 -8.70 18.54
N HIS A 33 -17.62 -8.28 19.33
CA HIS A 33 -17.09 -6.92 19.26
C HIS A 33 -16.33 -6.70 17.95
N THR A 34 -15.52 -7.66 17.53
CA THR A 34 -14.86 -7.64 16.22
C THR A 34 -15.86 -7.59 15.07
N GLN A 35 -16.89 -8.43 15.10
CA GLN A 35 -17.96 -8.42 14.08
C GLN A 35 -18.66 -7.05 14.00
N MET A 36 -19.02 -6.47 15.15
CA MET A 36 -19.63 -5.13 15.20
C MET A 36 -18.72 -4.04 14.58
N LEU A 37 -17.40 -4.10 14.79
CA LEU A 37 -16.47 -3.15 14.19
C LEU A 37 -16.32 -3.35 12.68
N LEU A 38 -16.27 -4.59 12.21
CA LEU A 38 -16.23 -4.91 10.78
C LEU A 38 -17.53 -4.48 10.05
N GLU A 39 -18.69 -4.61 10.70
CA GLU A 39 -19.96 -4.11 10.16
C GLU A 39 -19.97 -2.57 10.07
N LYS A 40 -19.43 -1.88 11.08
CA LYS A 40 -19.27 -0.42 11.03
C LYS A 40 -18.33 -0.01 9.91
N ASP A 41 -17.18 -0.67 9.80
CA ASP A 41 -16.23 -0.44 8.71
C ASP A 41 -16.90 -0.59 7.33
N ALA A 42 -17.56 -1.73 7.08
CA ALA A 42 -18.28 -1.97 5.83
C ALA A 42 -19.41 -0.96 5.56
N ARG A 43 -20.03 -0.42 6.61
CA ARG A 43 -21.09 0.59 6.49
C ARG A 43 -20.55 1.98 6.10
N TYR A 44 -19.37 2.35 6.60
CA TYR A 44 -18.88 3.72 6.51
C TYR A 44 -17.74 3.93 5.51
N PHE A 45 -17.06 2.86 5.04
CA PHE A 45 -15.92 2.96 4.14
C PHE A 45 -16.22 2.48 2.72
N LEU A 46 -15.80 3.27 1.73
CA LEU A 46 -15.60 2.81 0.36
C LEU A 46 -14.20 2.24 0.23
N HIS A 47 -14.11 0.93 0.07
CA HIS A 47 -12.85 0.20 0.02
C HIS A 47 -12.28 0.17 -1.40
N GLN A 48 -10.94 0.13 -1.48
CA GLN A 48 -10.27 -0.25 -2.72
C GLN A 48 -10.63 -1.69 -3.08
N ALA A 49 -10.51 -2.04 -4.37
CA ALA A 49 -10.66 -3.42 -4.80
C ALA A 49 -9.77 -4.34 -3.94
N LEU A 50 -10.26 -5.53 -3.61
CA LEU A 50 -9.59 -6.54 -2.79
C LEU A 50 -9.44 -6.20 -1.28
N SER A 51 -9.86 -5.01 -0.85
CA SER A 51 -9.78 -4.59 0.56
C SER A 51 -11.08 -4.80 1.35
N THR A 52 -12.09 -5.47 0.76
CA THR A 52 -13.40 -5.69 1.39
C THR A 52 -13.90 -7.13 1.16
N PRO A 53 -14.57 -7.74 2.16
CA PRO A 53 -14.70 -7.25 3.53
C PRO A 53 -13.37 -7.32 4.27
N CYS A 54 -13.14 -6.40 5.20
CA CYS A 54 -12.04 -6.50 6.15
C CYS A 54 -12.16 -7.83 6.92
N LEU A 55 -11.02 -8.48 7.17
CA LEU A 55 -11.00 -9.81 7.77
C LEU A 55 -11.04 -9.78 9.29
N ASP A 56 -10.40 -8.78 9.90
CA ASP A 56 -10.19 -8.68 11.34
C ASP A 56 -9.87 -7.22 11.72
N VAL A 57 -9.80 -6.93 13.03
CA VAL A 57 -9.48 -5.61 13.57
C VAL A 57 -8.11 -5.63 14.23
N LEU A 58 -7.14 -4.96 13.60
CA LEU A 58 -5.76 -4.89 14.07
C LEU A 58 -5.58 -3.76 15.11
N THR A 59 -4.79 -4.03 16.15
CA THR A 59 -4.44 -3.05 17.19
C THR A 59 -2.94 -2.77 17.26
N GLU A 60 -2.11 -3.71 16.83
CA GLU A 60 -0.66 -3.58 16.85
C GLU A 60 -0.01 -4.20 15.61
N ALA A 61 1.17 -3.70 15.27
CA ALA A 61 2.06 -4.33 14.31
C ALA A 61 3.51 -4.11 14.74
N ARG A 62 4.33 -5.17 14.75
CA ARG A 62 5.74 -5.11 15.14
C ARG A 62 6.55 -6.21 14.46
N GLY A 63 7.74 -5.86 13.96
CA GLY A 63 8.58 -6.81 13.23
C GLY A 63 7.82 -7.39 12.04
N PRO A 64 7.75 -8.72 11.87
CA PRO A 64 6.97 -9.35 10.80
C PRO A 64 5.50 -9.66 11.19
N TYR A 65 5.02 -9.17 12.33
CA TYR A 65 3.73 -9.56 12.89
C TYR A 65 2.71 -8.41 12.90
N ILE A 66 1.45 -8.76 12.65
CA ILE A 66 0.26 -7.94 12.93
C ILE A 66 -0.60 -8.65 13.98
N ILE A 67 -1.22 -7.90 14.88
CA ILE A 67 -1.93 -8.44 16.04
C ILE A 67 -3.33 -7.82 16.08
N ASN A 68 -4.33 -8.67 16.25
CA ASN A 68 -5.70 -8.22 16.39
C ASN A 68 -6.05 -7.78 17.81
N GLN A 69 -7.23 -7.17 17.98
CA GLN A 69 -7.71 -6.70 19.28
C GLN A 69 -7.90 -7.78 20.35
N ASN A 70 -7.95 -9.06 19.97
CA ASN A 70 -8.02 -10.19 20.89
C ASN A 70 -6.63 -10.78 21.21
N GLY A 71 -5.56 -10.18 20.71
CA GLY A 71 -4.18 -10.66 20.88
C GLY A 71 -3.77 -11.78 19.92
N LYS A 72 -4.61 -12.18 18.97
CA LYS A 72 -4.24 -13.14 17.92
C LYS A 72 -3.18 -12.51 17.03
N THR A 73 -2.08 -13.23 16.86
CA THR A 73 -0.92 -12.78 16.11
C THR A 73 -0.88 -13.45 14.75
N TYR A 74 -0.69 -12.67 13.69
CA TYR A 74 -0.51 -13.13 12.32
C TYR A 74 0.91 -12.80 11.86
N PHE A 75 1.56 -13.75 11.20
CA PHE A 75 2.79 -13.48 10.46
C PHE A 75 2.41 -12.92 9.09
N ASP A 76 2.89 -11.74 8.75
CA ASP A 76 2.55 -11.07 7.49
C ASP A 76 3.50 -11.48 6.36
N PHE A 77 2.97 -12.19 5.38
CA PHE A 77 3.67 -12.59 4.15
C PHE A 77 3.39 -11.65 2.97
N HIS A 78 2.64 -10.57 3.17
CA HIS A 78 2.21 -9.68 2.10
C HIS A 78 2.82 -8.27 2.25
N GLY A 79 2.56 -7.59 3.36
CA GLY A 79 3.12 -6.27 3.69
C GLY A 79 2.93 -5.16 2.67
N ASN A 80 2.11 -5.39 1.63
CA ASN A 80 1.97 -4.58 0.41
C ASN A 80 3.33 -4.21 -0.24
N ASN A 81 4.38 -5.00 0.02
CA ASN A 81 5.77 -4.70 -0.34
C ASN A 81 6.36 -3.38 0.20
N VAL A 82 5.77 -2.78 1.24
CA VAL A 82 6.24 -1.50 1.82
C VAL A 82 7.07 -1.70 3.10
N HIS A 83 6.76 -2.71 3.90
CA HIS A 83 7.29 -2.85 5.26
C HIS A 83 8.60 -3.67 5.33
N GLN A 84 9.56 -3.38 4.46
CA GLN A 84 10.80 -4.18 4.32
C GLN A 84 11.70 -4.18 5.58
N LEU A 85 11.59 -3.15 6.42
CA LEU A 85 12.30 -3.08 7.72
C LEU A 85 11.53 -3.77 8.86
N GLY A 86 10.34 -4.31 8.58
CA GLY A 86 9.36 -4.73 9.58
C GLY A 86 8.52 -3.56 10.10
N PHE A 87 7.33 -3.90 10.63
CA PHE A 87 6.44 -2.96 11.29
C PHE A 87 7.09 -2.36 12.54
N ALA A 88 6.80 -1.08 12.79
CA ALA A 88 7.22 -0.34 13.99
C ALA A 88 8.73 -0.44 14.31
N HIS A 89 9.59 -0.43 13.29
CA HIS A 89 11.04 -0.49 13.48
C HIS A 89 11.53 0.64 14.43
N PRO A 90 12.15 0.33 15.59
CA PRO A 90 12.38 1.31 16.66
C PRO A 90 13.12 2.57 16.21
N LYS A 91 14.20 2.41 15.42
CA LYS A 91 14.98 3.54 14.89
C LYS A 91 14.16 4.47 13.99
N LEU A 92 13.22 3.92 13.21
CA LEU A 92 12.38 4.69 12.31
C LEU A 92 11.33 5.47 13.12
N VAL A 93 10.69 4.80 14.09
CA VAL A 93 9.69 5.43 14.96
C VAL A 93 10.31 6.57 15.77
N GLU A 94 11.51 6.37 16.32
CA GLU A 94 12.24 7.41 17.06
C GLU A 94 12.57 8.61 16.17
N ALA A 95 13.13 8.37 14.97
CA ALA A 95 13.46 9.44 14.03
C ALA A 95 12.22 10.24 13.58
N LEU A 96 11.10 9.55 13.32
CA LEU A 96 9.83 10.21 12.97
C LEU A 96 9.31 11.08 14.11
N LYS A 97 9.28 10.57 15.35
CA LYS A 97 8.83 11.34 16.52
C LYS A 97 9.67 12.60 16.70
N LYS A 98 11.00 12.47 16.68
CA LYS A 98 11.92 13.60 16.80
C LYS A 98 11.71 14.65 15.70
N GLN A 99 11.48 14.22 14.45
CA GLN A 99 11.20 15.14 13.35
C GLN A 99 9.88 15.88 13.56
N LEU A 100 8.83 15.17 13.99
CA LEU A 100 7.50 15.74 14.25
C LEU A 100 7.51 16.76 15.38
N ASP A 101 8.40 16.63 16.37
CA ASP A 101 8.53 17.62 17.46
C ASP A 101 8.99 19.00 16.99
N SER A 102 9.64 19.09 15.82
CA SER A 102 10.27 20.34 15.34
C SER A 102 9.75 20.84 14.00
N LEU A 103 9.58 19.95 13.01
CA LEU A 103 9.15 20.31 11.67
C LEU A 103 8.29 19.18 11.09
N THR A 104 6.97 19.32 11.27
CA THR A 104 5.96 18.38 10.78
C THR A 104 5.72 18.49 9.27
N PHE A 105 5.95 19.67 8.70
CA PHE A 105 5.71 19.95 7.29
C PHE A 105 6.60 21.08 6.77
N SER A 106 7.26 20.83 5.64
CA SER A 106 8.01 21.85 4.90
C SER A 106 7.13 22.42 3.79
N THR A 107 6.78 23.71 3.89
CA THR A 107 5.93 24.35 2.88
C THR A 107 6.65 24.57 1.55
N ARG A 108 5.88 24.79 0.49
CA ARG A 108 6.40 25.00 -0.86
C ARG A 108 7.43 26.14 -0.88
N ARG A 109 8.55 25.94 -1.60
CA ARG A 109 9.71 26.85 -1.74
C ARG A 109 10.68 26.86 -0.53
N TYR A 110 10.43 26.06 0.50
CA TYR A 110 11.39 25.82 1.58
C TYR A 110 11.89 24.37 1.53
N THR A 111 13.11 24.16 2.04
CA THR A 111 13.75 22.84 2.13
C THR A 111 14.14 22.53 3.57
N ASN A 112 14.64 21.31 3.81
CA ASN A 112 15.15 20.86 5.09
C ASN A 112 16.24 19.79 4.88
N GLU A 113 17.08 19.61 5.89
CA GLU A 113 18.21 18.67 5.88
C GLU A 113 17.77 17.23 5.59
N PRO A 114 16.72 16.65 6.23
CA PRO A 114 16.25 15.30 5.90
C PRO A 114 15.90 15.09 4.42
N ALA A 115 15.26 16.08 3.78
CA ALA A 115 14.92 16.03 2.36
C ALA A 115 16.17 16.09 1.45
N ILE A 116 17.18 16.87 1.84
CA ILE A 116 18.46 16.98 1.12
C ILE A 116 19.24 15.68 1.24
N ASP A 117 19.41 15.16 2.46
CA ASP A 117 20.12 13.91 2.73
C ASP A 117 19.46 12.73 2.01
N PHE A 118 18.12 12.70 1.98
CA PHE A 118 17.39 11.71 1.21
C PHE A 118 17.67 11.81 -0.30
N ALA A 119 17.67 13.03 -0.86
CA ALA A 119 17.98 13.25 -2.27
C ALA A 119 19.41 12.82 -2.64
N GLU A 120 20.39 13.22 -1.83
CA GLU A 120 21.79 12.82 -1.99
C GLU A 120 21.93 11.30 -1.90
N LYS A 121 21.33 10.67 -0.87
CA LYS A 121 21.40 9.23 -0.70
C LYS A 121 20.76 8.49 -1.87
N LEU A 122 19.59 8.92 -2.32
CA LEU A 122 18.88 8.25 -3.41
C LEU A 122 19.64 8.35 -4.73
N THR A 123 20.13 9.54 -5.08
CA THR A 123 20.93 9.73 -6.30
C THR A 123 22.23 8.94 -6.28
N SER A 124 22.87 8.78 -5.11
CA SER A 124 24.06 7.91 -4.96
C SER A 124 23.80 6.44 -5.28
N LEU A 125 22.55 5.98 -5.13
CA LEU A 125 22.14 4.60 -5.41
C LEU A 125 21.64 4.39 -6.85
N THR A 126 21.46 5.47 -7.62
CA THR A 126 20.94 5.43 -8.99
C THR A 126 21.88 6.14 -9.96
N PRO A 127 23.04 5.53 -10.30
CA PRO A 127 24.01 6.16 -11.21
C PRO A 127 23.38 6.56 -12.55
N GLY A 128 23.59 7.80 -12.97
CA GLY A 128 22.99 8.38 -14.19
C GLY A 128 21.65 9.08 -13.97
N LEU A 129 21.11 9.10 -12.74
CA LEU A 129 19.93 9.87 -12.34
C LEU A 129 20.30 10.85 -11.22
N ASP A 130 20.56 12.11 -11.58
CA ASP A 130 21.13 13.12 -10.67
C ASP A 130 20.10 14.01 -9.97
N LYS A 131 18.81 13.86 -10.28
CA LYS A 131 17.73 14.70 -9.73
C LYS A 131 16.52 13.87 -9.36
N ILE A 132 15.90 14.23 -8.23
CA ILE A 132 14.69 13.58 -7.74
C ILE A 132 13.54 14.56 -7.62
N LEU A 133 12.32 14.05 -7.75
CA LEU A 133 11.09 14.73 -7.38
C LEU A 133 10.28 13.77 -6.50
N MET A 134 10.04 14.14 -5.25
CA MET A 134 9.24 13.34 -4.33
C MET A 134 7.76 13.44 -4.66
N THR A 135 7.06 12.31 -4.58
CA THR A 135 5.60 12.21 -4.79
C THR A 135 4.97 11.47 -3.61
N PRO A 136 3.67 11.71 -3.33
CA PRO A 136 3.00 11.07 -2.20
C PRO A 136 2.75 9.56 -2.40
N ASN A 137 2.79 9.07 -3.65
CA ASN A 137 2.60 7.66 -3.98
C ASN A 137 3.20 7.31 -5.36
N GLY A 138 3.18 6.01 -5.68
CA GLY A 138 3.70 5.46 -6.93
C GLY A 138 2.91 5.85 -8.18
N SER A 139 1.57 5.93 -8.12
CA SER A 139 0.74 6.37 -9.26
C SER A 139 1.14 7.78 -9.71
N SER A 140 1.32 8.70 -8.76
CA SER A 140 1.78 10.07 -9.06
C SER A 140 3.21 10.11 -9.60
N ALA A 141 4.10 9.21 -9.13
CA ALA A 141 5.45 9.11 -9.66
C ALA A 141 5.43 8.72 -11.16
N VAL A 142 4.65 7.70 -11.51
CA VAL A 142 4.50 7.26 -12.91
C VAL A 142 3.85 8.36 -13.76
N GLY A 143 2.76 8.98 -13.28
CA GLY A 143 2.08 10.05 -14.00
C GLY A 143 3.00 11.25 -14.29
N ILE A 144 3.83 11.66 -13.33
CA ILE A 144 4.82 12.73 -13.53
C ILE A 144 5.92 12.29 -14.49
N ALA A 145 6.43 11.07 -14.38
CA ALA A 145 7.43 10.54 -15.31
C ALA A 145 6.92 10.57 -16.76
N LEU A 146 5.67 10.18 -17.00
CA LEU A 146 5.04 10.26 -18.33
C LEU A 146 4.87 11.71 -18.81
N LYS A 147 4.49 12.64 -17.92
CA LYS A 147 4.39 14.07 -18.25
C LYS A 147 5.75 14.65 -18.63
N LEU A 148 6.83 14.29 -17.92
CA LEU A 148 8.20 14.69 -18.26
C LEU A 148 8.65 14.09 -19.61
N ALA A 149 8.40 12.80 -19.84
CA ALA A 149 8.73 12.15 -21.10
C ALA A 149 8.02 12.81 -22.29
N ARG A 150 6.73 13.17 -22.14
CA ARG A 150 5.96 13.93 -23.14
C ARG A 150 6.57 15.31 -23.38
N ALA A 151 6.92 16.04 -22.33
CA ALA A 151 7.50 17.38 -22.44
C ALA A 151 8.85 17.37 -23.19
N VAL A 152 9.68 16.34 -22.99
CA VAL A 152 10.98 16.19 -23.65
C VAL A 152 10.84 15.68 -25.09
N THR A 153 9.98 14.69 -25.33
CA THR A 153 9.93 13.99 -26.62
C THR A 153 8.87 14.52 -27.59
N GLY A 154 7.86 15.25 -27.11
CA GLY A 154 6.66 15.63 -27.87
C GLY A 154 5.72 14.47 -28.20
N LYS A 155 5.98 13.26 -27.70
CA LYS A 155 5.21 12.04 -28.03
C LYS A 155 4.20 11.71 -26.93
N TYR A 156 2.95 11.44 -27.33
CA TYR A 156 1.84 11.21 -26.40
C TYR A 156 1.45 9.74 -26.21
N LYS A 157 1.78 8.88 -27.18
CA LYS A 157 1.48 7.45 -27.13
C LYS A 157 2.44 6.75 -26.16
N VAL A 158 1.90 5.91 -25.31
CA VAL A 158 2.64 5.10 -24.33
C VAL A 158 2.32 3.62 -24.61
N LEU A 159 3.34 2.77 -24.56
CA LEU A 159 3.18 1.32 -24.63
C LEU A 159 3.32 0.75 -23.21
N SER A 160 2.45 -0.18 -22.85
CA SER A 160 2.54 -0.96 -21.60
C SER A 160 2.40 -2.45 -21.91
N PHE A 161 2.65 -3.28 -20.90
CA PHE A 161 2.54 -4.72 -21.00
C PHE A 161 1.25 -5.22 -20.34
N TRP A 162 0.74 -6.36 -20.80
CA TRP A 162 -0.34 -7.06 -20.11
C TRP A 162 0.13 -7.48 -18.71
N ASP A 163 -0.80 -7.47 -17.75
CA ASP A 163 -0.57 -7.77 -16.33
C ASP A 163 0.42 -6.83 -15.59
N SER A 164 0.80 -5.70 -16.19
CA SER A 164 1.55 -4.64 -15.51
C SER A 164 0.66 -3.84 -14.55
N PHE A 165 1.18 -3.47 -13.38
CA PHE A 165 0.52 -2.54 -12.46
C PHE A 165 1.33 -1.25 -12.29
N HIS A 166 0.71 -0.11 -12.61
CA HIS A 166 1.35 1.21 -12.57
C HIS A 166 0.61 2.23 -11.68
N GLY A 167 -0.29 1.72 -10.82
CA GLY A 167 -1.16 2.54 -9.98
C GLY A 167 -2.61 2.52 -10.44
N ALA A 168 -3.45 3.20 -9.67
CA ALA A 168 -4.90 3.25 -9.85
C ALA A 168 -5.40 4.70 -10.01
N SER A 169 -4.70 5.49 -10.82
CA SER A 169 -5.14 6.83 -11.24
C SER A 169 -5.67 6.82 -12.68
N LEU A 170 -6.43 7.86 -13.03
CA LEU A 170 -7.02 8.03 -14.37
C LEU A 170 -6.16 8.90 -15.30
N ASP A 171 -5.12 9.56 -14.77
CA ASP A 171 -4.38 10.65 -15.42
C ASP A 171 -3.14 10.24 -16.25
#